data_AF-A0A0Z8IZB0-F1
#
_entry.id   AF-A0A0Z8IZB0-F1
#
_cell.length_a   1.000
_cell.length_b   1.000
_cell.length_c   1.000
_cell.angle_alpha   90.00
_cell.angle_beta   90.00
_cell.angle_gamma   90.00
#
_symmetry.space_group_name_H-M   'P 1'
#
loop_
_entity.id
_entity.type
_entity.pdbx_description
1 polymer ?
#
loop_
_entity_poly.entity_id
_entity_poly.type
_entity_poly.pdbx_seq_one_letter_code
_entity_poly.pdbx_strand_id
1 'polypeptide(L)'
;MNGDLLKLAAKNFEPLLNKKITIELGRKGQKTVLDILFSKDHFFHLAGLHKLNDIHFSHKKSSLVFDDILDDRINSDLLESSLYYDKKGVRSRLEILSYLYAGFTKPNLVVRKAKNFPIKGSKLRWSYLVEFYIDDIRLGEFFIDNYRSGHSNEFIGVSIFEKSEKDYTVNQTKFTILSIYETDIVSGNVVVLFTRM
;
A
#
# COMPACT_ATOMS: atom_id res chain seq x y z
N MET A 1 -24.55 1.99 3.58
CA MET A 1 -24.29 2.73 2.33
C MET A 1 -23.33 1.88 1.53
N ASN A 2 -23.81 1.18 0.50
CA ASN A 2 -22.90 0.50 -0.44
C ASN A 2 -22.39 1.55 -1.42
N GLY A 3 -21.45 2.38 -0.96
CA GLY A 3 -20.74 3.30 -1.84
C GLY A 3 -19.80 2.52 -2.76
N ASP A 4 -19.50 3.08 -3.92
CA ASP A 4 -18.49 2.56 -4.84
C ASP A 4 -17.14 2.40 -4.08
N LEU A 5 -16.75 1.15 -3.86
CA LEU A 5 -15.54 0.79 -3.10
C LEU A 5 -14.27 1.23 -3.83
N LEU A 6 -14.26 1.17 -5.17
CA LEU A 6 -13.15 1.62 -5.98
C LEU A 6 -12.93 3.13 -5.80
N LYS A 7 -14.00 3.91 -5.89
CA LYS A 7 -13.95 5.36 -5.70
C LYS A 7 -13.63 5.74 -4.25
N LEU A 8 -14.15 5.00 -3.27
CA LEU A 8 -13.78 5.19 -1.86
C LEU A 8 -12.28 4.99 -1.64
N ALA A 9 -11.72 3.90 -2.18
CA ALA A 9 -10.29 3.63 -2.08
C ALA A 9 -9.47 4.73 -2.77
N ALA A 10 -9.89 5.19 -3.95
CA ALA A 10 -9.22 6.28 -4.67
C ALA A 10 -9.25 7.60 -3.88
N LYS A 11 -10.40 7.98 -3.33
CA LYS A 11 -10.54 9.19 -2.49
C LYS A 11 -9.71 9.14 -1.22
N ASN A 12 -9.58 7.98 -0.58
CA ASN A 12 -8.73 7.82 0.60
C ASN A 12 -7.24 7.82 0.24
N PHE A 13 -6.89 7.41 -1.00
CA PHE A 13 -5.52 7.42 -1.50
C PHE A 13 -5.08 8.78 -2.02
N GLU A 14 -5.97 9.58 -2.59
CA GLU A 14 -5.65 10.87 -3.21
C GLU A 14 -4.86 11.82 -2.30
N PRO A 15 -5.18 12.01 -1.00
CA PRO A 15 -4.37 12.83 -0.11
C PRO A 15 -2.93 12.34 0.07
N LEU A 16 -2.67 11.04 -0.12
CA LEU A 16 -1.33 10.46 -0.01
C LEU A 16 -0.42 10.90 -1.16
N LEU A 17 -0.97 11.33 -2.30
CA LEU A 17 -0.19 11.77 -3.46
C LEU A 17 0.70 12.99 -3.15
N ASN A 18 0.30 13.80 -2.17
CA ASN A 18 1.07 14.97 -1.71
C ASN A 18 1.82 14.69 -0.40
N LYS A 19 1.97 13.42 -0.02
CA LYS A 19 2.56 13.02 1.26
C LYS A 19 3.74 12.08 1.07
N LYS A 20 4.71 12.22 1.97
CA LYS A 20 5.74 11.23 2.26
C LYS A 20 5.50 10.67 3.65
N ILE A 21 5.41 9.35 3.76
CA ILE A 21 5.34 8.67 5.06
C ILE A 21 6.74 8.16 5.41
N THR A 22 7.35 8.72 6.45
CA THR A 22 8.67 8.33 6.92
C THR A 22 8.53 7.42 8.15
N ILE A 23 9.04 6.19 8.06
CA ILE A 23 9.10 5.25 9.18
C ILE A 23 10.55 5.08 9.62
N GLU A 24 10.83 5.43 10.87
CA GLU A 24 12.13 5.18 11.48
C GLU A 24 12.11 3.88 12.25
N LEU A 25 13.08 3.01 11.94
CA LEU A 25 13.19 1.67 12.48
C LEU A 25 14.48 1.51 13.27
N GLY A 26 14.40 0.83 14.41
CA GLY A 26 15.53 0.47 15.26
C GLY A 26 15.76 -1.03 15.29
N ARG A 27 17.02 -1.47 15.15
CA ARG A 27 17.42 -2.86 15.38
C ARG A 27 18.91 -2.97 15.68
N LYS A 28 19.29 -3.69 16.74
CA LYS A 28 20.70 -3.95 17.12
C LYS A 28 21.55 -2.67 17.15
N GLY A 29 21.01 -1.59 17.73
CA GLY A 29 21.70 -0.29 17.81
C GLY A 29 21.80 0.49 16.49
N GLN A 30 21.24 -0.01 15.39
CA GLN A 30 21.22 0.68 14.10
C GLN A 30 19.83 1.25 13.80
N LYS A 31 19.83 2.41 13.14
CA LYS A 31 18.63 3.09 12.63
C LYS A 31 18.51 2.85 11.12
N THR A 32 17.31 2.50 10.67
CA THR A 32 16.93 2.44 9.25
C THR A 32 15.75 3.38 9.03
N VAL A 33 15.76 4.13 7.93
CA VAL A 33 14.68 5.05 7.56
C VAL A 33 14.02 4.56 6.27
N LEU A 34 12.69 4.53 6.25
CA LEU A 34 11.89 4.20 5.08
C LEU A 34 11.02 5.40 4.72
N ASP A 35 11.27 6.02 3.57
CA ASP A 35 10.48 7.11 3.02
C ASP A 35 9.54 6.55 1.95
N ILE A 36 8.26 6.40 2.28
CA ILE A 36 7.25 5.82 1.40
C ILE A 36 6.59 6.93 0.57
N LEU A 37 6.62 6.76 -0.75
CA LEU A 37 6.09 7.70 -1.74
C LEU A 37 4.89 7.11 -2.48
N PHE A 38 3.95 7.98 -2.85
CA PHE A 38 2.70 7.60 -3.52
C PHE A 38 2.57 8.30 -4.87
N SER A 39 1.97 7.60 -5.83
CA SER A 39 1.65 8.13 -7.14
C SER A 39 0.36 7.49 -7.65
N LYS A 40 -0.30 8.14 -8.61
CA LYS A 40 -1.49 7.58 -9.25
C LYS A 40 -1.22 6.22 -9.90
N ASP A 41 -0.01 6.03 -10.45
CA ASP A 41 0.41 4.75 -11.02
C ASP A 41 0.55 3.67 -9.94
N HIS A 42 0.99 4.02 -8.73
CA HIS A 42 1.03 3.07 -7.60
C HIS A 42 -0.38 2.60 -7.23
N PHE A 43 -1.39 3.49 -7.24
CA PHE A 43 -2.77 3.10 -6.96
C PHE A 43 -3.25 1.99 -7.91
N PHE A 44 -3.06 2.17 -9.22
CA PHE A 44 -3.48 1.19 -10.23
C PHE A 44 -2.86 -0.20 -9.98
N HIS A 45 -1.59 -0.22 -9.53
CA HIS A 45 -0.92 -1.46 -9.15
C HIS A 45 -1.46 -2.06 -7.85
N LEU A 46 -1.59 -1.25 -6.79
CA LEU A 46 -2.03 -1.67 -5.46
C LEU A 46 -3.46 -2.21 -5.47
N ALA A 47 -4.37 -1.48 -6.12
CA ALA A 47 -5.75 -1.89 -6.36
C ALA A 47 -5.86 -3.17 -7.22
N GLY A 48 -4.79 -3.55 -7.93
CA GLY A 48 -4.76 -4.77 -8.73
C GLY A 48 -5.42 -4.65 -10.11
N LEU A 49 -5.68 -3.43 -10.58
CA LEU A 49 -6.35 -3.17 -11.86
C LEU A 49 -5.57 -3.74 -13.06
N HIS A 50 -4.23 -3.73 -12.99
CA HIS A 50 -3.36 -4.36 -13.99
C HIS A 50 -3.55 -5.88 -14.15
N LYS A 51 -4.33 -6.52 -13.28
CA LYS A 51 -4.59 -7.98 -13.32
C LYS A 51 -5.92 -8.32 -14.00
N LEU A 52 -6.73 -7.31 -14.31
CA LEU A 52 -8.04 -7.44 -14.96
C LEU A 52 -7.86 -7.42 -16.48
N ASN A 53 -7.34 -8.53 -17.01
CA ASN A 53 -6.90 -8.61 -18.42
C ASN A 53 -8.07 -8.60 -19.43
N ASP A 54 -9.29 -8.78 -18.95
CA ASP A 54 -10.55 -8.76 -19.71
C ASP A 54 -11.24 -7.38 -19.67
N ILE A 55 -10.78 -6.45 -18.84
CA ILE A 55 -11.24 -5.07 -18.84
C ILE A 55 -10.34 -4.22 -19.74
N HIS A 56 -10.97 -3.48 -20.66
CA HIS A 56 -10.30 -2.46 -21.44
C HIS A 56 -10.47 -1.09 -20.78
N PHE A 57 -9.41 -0.59 -20.16
CA PHE A 57 -9.37 0.79 -19.68
C PHE A 57 -9.15 1.75 -20.85
N SER A 58 -9.93 2.83 -20.90
CA SER A 58 -9.89 3.86 -21.95
C SER A 58 -8.51 4.51 -22.12
N HIS A 59 -7.68 4.48 -21.07
CA HIS A 59 -6.34 5.04 -21.07
C HIS A 59 -5.27 3.96 -20.84
N LYS A 60 -4.19 4.05 -21.63
CA LYS A 60 -2.99 3.22 -21.43
C LYS A 60 -2.17 3.66 -20.22
N LYS A 61 -2.30 4.92 -19.78
CA LYS A 61 -1.58 5.46 -18.62
C LYS A 61 -2.41 5.21 -17.36
N SER A 62 -1.85 4.47 -16.40
CA SER A 62 -2.49 4.16 -15.12
C SER A 62 -2.88 5.41 -14.31
N SER A 63 -2.08 6.48 -14.41
CA SER A 63 -2.40 7.76 -13.79
C SER A 63 -3.72 8.38 -14.28
N LEU A 64 -4.08 8.21 -15.55
CA LEU A 64 -5.35 8.73 -16.08
C LEU A 64 -6.54 7.85 -15.67
N VAL A 65 -6.31 6.53 -15.49
CA VAL A 65 -7.34 5.63 -14.95
C VAL A 65 -7.75 6.04 -13.53
N PHE A 66 -6.79 6.51 -12.72
CA PHE A 66 -7.08 7.05 -11.40
C PHE A 66 -8.02 8.27 -11.47
N ASP A 67 -7.78 9.17 -12.42
CA ASP A 67 -8.61 10.36 -12.62
C ASP A 67 -10.02 9.99 -13.11
N ASP A 68 -10.13 9.04 -14.04
CA ASP A 68 -11.41 8.51 -14.49
C ASP A 68 -12.23 7.87 -13.35
N ILE A 69 -11.58 7.25 -12.36
CA ILE A 69 -12.25 6.71 -11.17
C ILE A 69 -12.80 7.84 -10.30
N LEU A 70 -12.01 8.89 -10.06
CA LEU A 70 -12.48 10.03 -9.28
C LEU A 70 -13.65 10.76 -9.97
N ASP A 71 -13.64 10.80 -11.29
CA ASP A 71 -14.67 11.39 -12.15
C ASP A 71 -15.89 10.48 -12.43
N ASP A 72 -16.02 9.33 -11.76
CA ASP A 72 -17.12 8.35 -11.94
C ASP A 72 -17.21 7.71 -13.34
N ARG A 73 -16.19 7.86 -14.19
CA ARG A 73 -16.14 7.23 -15.52
C ARG A 73 -15.81 5.74 -15.45
N ILE A 74 -15.15 5.34 -14.36
CA ILE A 74 -14.83 3.94 -14.01
C ILE A 74 -15.32 3.71 -12.59
N ASN A 75 -16.11 2.65 -12.38
CA ASN A 75 -16.74 2.36 -11.11
C ASN A 75 -16.57 0.89 -10.70
N SER A 76 -17.01 0.55 -9.50
CA SER A 76 -16.99 -0.82 -8.98
C SER A 76 -17.74 -1.82 -9.88
N ASP A 77 -18.88 -1.45 -10.46
CA ASP A 77 -19.69 -2.34 -11.31
C ASP A 77 -18.89 -2.86 -12.52
N LEU A 78 -18.09 -1.98 -13.14
CA LEU A 78 -17.19 -2.38 -14.24
C LEU A 78 -16.17 -3.41 -13.76
N LEU A 79 -15.56 -3.22 -12.58
CA LEU A 79 -14.55 -4.14 -12.07
C LEU A 79 -15.14 -5.50 -11.68
N GLU A 80 -16.32 -5.48 -11.06
CA GLU A 80 -17.07 -6.67 -10.64
C GLU A 80 -17.55 -7.53 -11.82
N SER A 81 -17.71 -6.93 -13.00
CA SER A 81 -18.04 -7.66 -14.23
C SER A 81 -16.91 -8.58 -14.73
N SER A 82 -15.67 -8.39 -14.25
CA SER A 82 -14.52 -9.12 -14.76
C SER A 82 -14.40 -10.52 -14.14
N LEU A 83 -14.00 -11.49 -14.96
CA LEU A 83 -13.75 -12.87 -14.55
C LEU A 83 -12.53 -13.03 -13.63
N TYR A 84 -11.76 -11.96 -13.44
CA TYR A 84 -10.54 -11.92 -12.64
C TYR A 84 -10.71 -11.15 -11.32
N TYR A 85 -11.85 -10.48 -11.08
CA TYR A 85 -12.04 -9.60 -9.91
C TYR A 85 -11.74 -10.32 -8.58
N ASP A 86 -12.46 -11.40 -8.31
CA ASP A 86 -12.25 -12.21 -7.11
C ASP A 86 -10.95 -13.03 -7.17
N LYS A 87 -10.67 -13.64 -8.33
CA LYS A 87 -9.49 -14.50 -8.53
C LYS A 87 -8.16 -13.77 -8.29
N LYS A 88 -8.15 -12.45 -8.48
CA LYS A 88 -6.97 -11.59 -8.27
C LYS A 88 -7.03 -10.80 -6.96
N GLY A 89 -8.11 -10.99 -6.19
CA GLY A 89 -8.34 -10.34 -4.91
C GLY A 89 -8.47 -8.83 -5.03
N VAL A 90 -9.12 -8.32 -6.08
CA VAL A 90 -9.29 -6.87 -6.29
C VAL A 90 -10.15 -6.27 -5.19
N ARG A 91 -11.23 -6.94 -4.79
CA ARG A 91 -12.07 -6.49 -3.67
C ARG A 91 -11.27 -6.28 -2.38
N SER A 92 -10.55 -7.31 -1.91
CA SER A 92 -9.77 -7.23 -0.68
C SER A 92 -8.64 -6.19 -0.78
N ARG A 93 -8.06 -6.01 -1.96
CA ARG A 93 -7.10 -4.92 -2.24
C ARG A 93 -7.72 -3.56 -2.00
N LEU A 94 -8.89 -3.29 -2.57
CA LEU A 94 -9.59 -2.01 -2.44
C LEU A 94 -10.03 -1.76 -0.99
N GLU A 95 -10.53 -2.79 -0.30
CA GLU A 95 -10.85 -2.70 1.12
C GLU A 95 -9.62 -2.29 1.92
N ILE A 96 -8.49 -3.01 1.82
CA ILE A 96 -7.28 -2.68 2.62
C ILE A 96 -6.70 -1.31 2.21
N LEU A 97 -6.71 -0.99 0.92
CA LEU A 97 -6.21 0.29 0.42
C LEU A 97 -7.00 1.48 0.99
N SER A 98 -8.31 1.30 1.22
CA SER A 98 -9.15 2.31 1.87
C SER A 98 -8.74 2.60 3.32
N TYR A 99 -8.02 1.68 3.98
CA TYR A 99 -7.51 1.85 5.35
C TYR A 99 -6.00 2.17 5.42
N LEU A 100 -5.31 2.24 4.28
CA LEU A 100 -3.85 2.34 4.25
C LEU A 100 -3.32 3.51 5.09
N TYR A 101 -3.90 4.71 4.94
CA TYR A 101 -3.48 5.88 5.71
C TYR A 101 -3.72 5.69 7.21
N ALA A 102 -4.94 5.26 7.58
CA ALA A 102 -5.28 4.99 8.98
C ALA A 102 -4.37 3.93 9.60
N GLY A 103 -3.90 2.95 8.82
CA GLY A 103 -2.93 1.96 9.27
C GLY A 103 -1.65 2.58 9.83
N PHE A 104 -1.12 3.64 9.19
CA PHE A 104 0.09 4.34 9.65
C PHE A 104 -0.09 5.09 10.97
N THR A 105 -1.32 5.40 11.37
CA THR A 105 -1.61 6.12 12.61
C THR A 105 -1.88 5.16 13.78
N LYS A 106 -1.86 3.84 13.56
CA LYS A 106 -2.17 2.86 14.60
C LYS A 106 -0.92 2.41 15.34
N PRO A 107 -0.96 2.26 16.68
CA PRO A 107 0.20 1.87 17.48
C PRO A 107 0.62 0.40 17.27
N ASN A 108 -0.23 -0.42 16.65
CA ASN A 108 0.00 -1.84 16.41
C ASN A 108 0.60 -2.14 15.02
N LEU A 109 1.03 -1.12 14.27
CA LEU A 109 1.74 -1.30 13.01
C LEU A 109 3.03 -2.12 13.23
N VAL A 110 3.31 -3.05 12.32
CA VAL A 110 4.50 -3.91 12.37
C VAL A 110 5.27 -3.77 11.08
N VAL A 111 6.60 -3.62 11.17
CA VAL A 111 7.46 -3.62 9.98
C VAL A 111 8.42 -4.79 10.01
N ARG A 112 8.52 -5.48 8.87
CA ARG A 112 9.45 -6.59 8.64
C ARG A 112 10.30 -6.35 7.41
N LYS A 113 11.59 -6.66 7.48
CA LYS A 113 12.48 -6.72 6.32
C LYS A 113 12.52 -8.13 5.76
N ALA A 114 12.42 -8.24 4.45
CA ALA A 114 12.60 -9.50 3.77
C ALA A 114 14.05 -9.99 3.86
N LYS A 115 14.24 -11.30 4.03
CA LYS A 115 15.56 -11.96 4.05
C LYS A 115 15.75 -12.93 2.89
N ASN A 116 14.72 -13.67 2.53
CA ASN A 116 14.80 -14.78 1.58
C ASN A 116 13.76 -14.59 0.47
N PHE A 117 14.24 -14.42 -0.77
CA PHE A 117 13.40 -14.41 -1.96
C PHE A 117 13.78 -15.53 -2.94
N PRO A 118 12.80 -16.01 -3.73
CA PRO A 118 11.37 -15.77 -3.58
C PRO A 118 10.78 -16.54 -2.39
N ILE A 119 9.71 -16.00 -1.78
CA ILE A 119 8.90 -16.80 -0.84
C ILE A 119 8.31 -17.97 -1.64
N LYS A 120 8.45 -19.21 -1.14
CA LYS A 120 8.02 -20.43 -1.85
C LYS A 120 6.61 -20.27 -2.41
N GLY A 121 6.44 -20.48 -3.71
CA GLY A 121 5.16 -20.35 -4.41
C GLY A 121 4.65 -18.90 -4.60
N SER A 122 5.51 -17.87 -4.50
CA SER A 122 5.16 -16.49 -4.86
C SER A 122 6.24 -15.87 -5.72
N LYS A 123 5.82 -15.06 -6.70
CA LYS A 123 6.71 -14.23 -7.52
C LYS A 123 6.85 -12.81 -6.96
N LEU A 124 6.10 -12.46 -5.91
CA LEU A 124 6.12 -11.12 -5.31
C LEU A 124 7.49 -10.86 -4.66
N ARG A 125 8.14 -9.80 -5.11
CA ARG A 125 9.38 -9.27 -4.53
C ARG A 125 9.06 -7.97 -3.79
N TRP A 126 9.71 -7.76 -2.66
CA TRP A 126 9.52 -6.60 -1.78
C TRP A 126 10.73 -6.41 -0.87
N SER A 127 10.98 -5.23 -0.34
CA SER A 127 12.07 -5.01 0.62
C SER A 127 11.55 -5.05 2.06
N TYR A 128 10.42 -4.38 2.31
CA TYR A 128 9.74 -4.39 3.60
C TYR A 128 8.25 -4.71 3.48
N LEU A 129 7.72 -5.32 4.53
CA LEU A 129 6.31 -5.60 4.73
C LEU A 129 5.87 -4.77 5.93
N VAL A 130 4.82 -3.98 5.72
CA VAL A 130 4.12 -3.21 6.73
C VAL A 130 2.79 -3.90 7.00
N GLU A 131 2.59 -4.38 8.23
CA GLU A 131 1.33 -4.99 8.67
C GLU A 131 0.56 -4.01 9.55
N PHE A 132 -0.74 -3.87 9.33
CA PHE A 132 -1.63 -3.03 10.14
C PHE A 132 -3.03 -3.64 10.20
N TYR A 133 -3.79 -3.35 11.25
CA TYR A 133 -5.15 -3.86 11.37
C TYR A 133 -6.13 -3.00 10.57
N ILE A 134 -7.02 -3.67 9.84
CA ILE A 134 -8.29 -3.15 9.36
C ILE A 134 -9.34 -3.53 10.39
N ASP A 135 -10.30 -2.65 10.67
CA ASP A 135 -11.45 -2.90 11.57
C ASP A 135 -11.13 -3.60 12.91
N ASP A 136 -9.92 -3.39 13.42
CA ASP A 136 -9.37 -3.97 14.66
C ASP A 136 -9.30 -5.52 14.70
N ILE A 137 -9.72 -6.22 13.64
CA ILE A 137 -9.75 -7.69 13.55
C ILE A 137 -8.92 -8.19 12.38
N ARG A 138 -9.15 -7.66 11.17
CA ARG A 138 -8.49 -8.14 9.95
C ARG A 138 -7.09 -7.55 9.83
N LEU A 139 -6.13 -8.32 9.30
CA LEU A 139 -4.75 -7.85 9.15
C LEU A 139 -4.43 -7.55 7.69
N GLY A 140 -4.01 -6.32 7.40
CA GLY A 140 -3.55 -5.87 6.09
C GLY A 140 -2.06 -6.03 5.95
N GLU A 141 -1.61 -6.47 4.78
CA GLU A 141 -0.21 -6.60 4.40
C GLU A 141 0.11 -5.63 3.26
N PHE A 142 0.90 -4.60 3.55
CA PHE A 142 1.40 -3.63 2.57
C PHE A 142 2.87 -3.88 2.27
N PHE A 143 3.15 -4.27 1.03
CA PHE A 143 4.47 -4.63 0.57
C PHE A 143 5.10 -3.44 -0.14
N ILE A 144 6.28 -3.04 0.30
CA ILE A 144 7.03 -1.92 -0.27
C ILE A 144 8.40 -2.37 -0.77
N ASP A 145 8.86 -1.75 -1.85
CA ASP A 145 10.19 -1.98 -2.42
C ASP A 145 10.89 -0.67 -2.76
N ASN A 146 12.21 -0.71 -2.87
CA ASN A 146 13.01 0.50 -3.09
C ASN A 146 12.60 1.19 -4.41
N TYR A 147 12.37 2.49 -4.32
CA TYR A 147 12.15 3.32 -5.48
C TYR A 147 13.48 3.46 -6.21
N ARG A 148 13.53 3.09 -7.50
CA ARG A 148 14.77 3.08 -8.30
C ARG A 148 15.27 4.50 -8.66
N SER A 149 14.95 5.50 -7.85
CA SER A 149 15.31 6.92 -8.01
C SER A 149 16.76 7.24 -7.65
N GLY A 150 17.50 6.28 -7.07
CA GLY A 150 18.89 6.47 -6.64
C GLY A 150 19.04 6.83 -5.16
N HIS A 151 17.96 7.15 -4.45
CA HIS A 151 17.97 7.28 -2.98
C HIS A 151 17.68 5.93 -2.31
N SER A 152 18.59 5.49 -1.44
CA SER A 152 18.49 4.17 -0.81
C SER A 152 17.35 4.00 0.18
N ASN A 153 16.75 5.10 0.65
CA ASN A 153 15.68 5.10 1.65
C ASN A 153 14.30 5.39 1.05
N GLU A 154 14.16 5.64 -0.25
CA GLU A 154 12.86 5.85 -0.89
C GLU A 154 12.22 4.51 -1.26
N PHE A 155 10.92 4.37 -0.98
CA PHE A 155 10.14 3.15 -1.19
C PHE A 155 8.79 3.46 -1.82
N ILE A 156 8.28 2.49 -2.58
CA ILE A 156 6.94 2.54 -3.17
C ILE A 156 6.16 1.26 -2.84
N GLY A 157 4.84 1.37 -2.84
CA GLY A 157 3.95 0.22 -2.72
C GLY A 157 4.01 -0.68 -3.96
N VAL A 158 4.28 -1.97 -3.76
CA VAL A 158 4.32 -2.99 -4.82
C VAL A 158 3.22 -4.05 -4.68
N SER A 159 2.55 -4.13 -3.54
CA SER A 159 1.28 -4.86 -3.40
C SER A 159 0.64 -4.49 -2.07
N ILE A 160 -0.67 -4.66 -1.98
CA ILE A 160 -1.41 -4.61 -0.72
C ILE A 160 -2.50 -5.68 -0.77
N PHE A 161 -2.79 -6.36 0.34
CA PHE A 161 -3.96 -7.23 0.45
C PHE A 161 -4.17 -7.65 1.90
N GLU A 162 -5.36 -8.17 2.20
CA GLU A 162 -5.62 -8.81 3.49
C GLU A 162 -4.78 -10.08 3.62
N LYS A 163 -4.24 -10.32 4.81
CA LYS A 163 -3.48 -11.52 5.13
C LYS A 163 -4.32 -12.75 4.81
N SER A 164 -3.76 -13.62 3.99
CA SER A 164 -4.38 -14.88 3.57
C SER A 164 -3.71 -16.07 4.24
N GLU A 165 -4.09 -17.29 3.86
CA GLU A 165 -3.43 -18.53 4.30
C GLU A 165 -1.92 -18.53 4.03
N LYS A 166 -1.48 -17.80 3.01
CA LYS A 166 -0.07 -17.70 2.68
C LYS A 166 0.62 -16.72 3.64
N ASP A 167 1.46 -17.26 4.51
CA ASP A 167 2.25 -16.45 5.45
C ASP A 167 3.52 -15.87 4.80
N TYR A 168 3.49 -14.56 4.51
CA TYR A 168 4.63 -13.81 4.00
C TYR A 168 5.64 -13.41 5.08
N THR A 169 5.33 -13.65 6.36
CA THR A 169 6.15 -13.25 7.51
C THR A 169 7.20 -14.29 7.92
N VAL A 170 7.10 -15.52 7.37
CA VAL A 170 8.03 -16.62 7.64
C VAL A 170 9.48 -16.20 7.35
N ASN A 171 10.35 -16.35 8.35
CA ASN A 171 11.78 -16.02 8.29
C ASN A 171 12.12 -14.54 7.99
N GLN A 172 11.15 -13.63 8.15
CA GLN A 172 11.38 -12.19 7.96
C GLN A 172 11.82 -11.50 9.25
N THR A 173 12.58 -10.43 9.12
CA THR A 173 13.15 -9.73 10.28
C THR A 173 12.20 -8.67 10.76
N LYS A 174 11.62 -8.84 11.95
CA LYS A 174 10.84 -7.78 12.61
C LYS A 174 11.74 -6.65 13.11
N PHE A 175 11.33 -5.41 12.87
CA PHE A 175 11.97 -4.20 13.37
C PHE A 175 11.15 -3.57 14.50
N THR A 176 11.83 -2.77 15.32
CA THR A 176 11.16 -1.86 16.25
C THR A 176 10.87 -0.56 15.52
N ILE A 177 9.63 -0.07 15.55
CA ILE A 177 9.30 1.27 15.08
C ILE A 177 9.70 2.26 16.18
N LEU A 178 10.50 3.25 15.81
CA LEU A 178 10.94 4.35 16.66
C LEU A 178 9.99 5.54 16.52
N SER A 179 9.65 5.88 15.28
CA SER A 179 8.73 6.97 14.96
C SER A 179 8.14 6.82 13.56
N ILE A 180 7.01 7.49 13.34
CA ILE A 180 6.35 7.63 12.05
C ILE A 180 5.99 9.10 11.87
N TYR A 181 6.35 9.65 10.71
CA TYR A 181 6.05 11.02 10.32
C TYR A 181 5.28 11.03 9.00
N GLU A 182 4.33 11.93 8.90
CA GLU A 182 3.82 12.41 7.62
C GLU A 182 4.51 13.74 7.29
N THR A 183 5.00 13.87 6.06
CA THR A 183 5.45 15.15 5.50
C THR A 183 4.61 15.50 4.29
N ASP A 184 3.97 16.67 4.30
CA ASP A 184 3.36 17.24 3.11
C ASP A 184 4.48 17.73 2.17
N ILE A 185 4.53 17.21 0.94
CA ILE A 185 5.66 17.43 0.04
C ILE A 185 5.63 18.80 -0.64
N VAL A 186 4.50 19.52 -0.57
CA VAL A 186 4.33 20.85 -1.17
C VAL A 186 4.74 21.94 -0.19
N SER A 187 4.22 21.85 1.05
CA SER A 187 4.44 22.82 2.11
C SER A 187 5.64 22.49 3.00
N GLY A 188 6.09 21.23 3.02
CA GLY A 188 7.13 20.75 3.94
C GLY A 188 6.65 20.54 5.38
N ASN A 189 5.35 20.71 5.65
CA ASN A 189 4.78 20.53 6.99
C ASN A 189 4.93 19.07 7.45
N VAL A 190 5.39 18.88 8.69
CA VAL A 190 5.61 17.56 9.28
C VAL A 190 4.64 17.33 10.43
N VAL A 191 3.97 16.18 10.41
CA VAL A 191 3.09 15.71 11.48
C VAL A 191 3.66 14.41 12.03
N VAL A 192 3.78 14.33 13.36
CA VAL A 192 4.16 13.09 14.05
C VAL A 192 2.93 12.20 14.17
N LEU A 193 2.96 11.04 13.51
CA LEU A 193 1.89 10.04 13.60
C LEU A 193 2.12 9.08 14.77
N PHE A 194 3.39 8.79 15.06
CA PHE A 194 3.79 7.92 16.16
C PHE A 194 5.20 8.29 16.62
N THR A 195 5.44 8.25 17.93
CA THR A 195 6.78 8.24 18.50
C THR A 195 6.82 7.29 19.68
N ARG A 196 7.87 6.51 19.78
CA ARG A 196 8.17 5.72 20.95
C ARG A 196 8.77 6.66 22.00
N MET A 197 8.03 6.93 23.07
CA MET A 197 8.55 7.60 24.26
C MET A 197 9.52 6.68 25.02
#